data_AF-X0R7R3-F1
#
_entry.id   AF-X0R7R3-F1
#
_cell.length_a   1.000
_cell.length_b   1.000
_cell.length_c   1.000
_cell.angle_alpha   90.00
_cell.angle_beta   90.00
_cell.angle_gamma   90.00
#
_symmetry.space_group_name_H-M   'P 1'
#
loop_
_entity.id
_entity.type
_entity.pdbx_description
1 polymer ?
#
loop_
_entity_poly.entity_id
_entity_poly.type
_entity_poly.pdbx_seq_one_letter_code
_entity_poly.pdbx_strand_id
1 'polypeptide(L)'
;MRRTRWIVLGGCFLAYLFDALEIVLLSLALPAIRVDMGLSVTQAGLLATATLLGIGVSSVMGGYVADNFGRKKALIASLVIFGLFTAAIAVVPNFTVFLILRFLAGIGLGAVWSVVSAYVVETWPTKSRGRAAAFVISAFPAGGALAAVISGQFLPDWRLMFLVAGTAVVLPLFIVLVFFRESATWAADRAAHVADVVSVRDVLGGSLRRRTVLGTAMAALALTGYWGATTWLPTYLTTERDLPPESVALFVMILNVGMFLGYNGFGFLADSIGRRRTIILTLLGVAVTMPVYALTTDQTALMWLGPLFGAFTAFFGLFGSYLGELFPTRVRATGAGFCFNVGRGVSALAPFGLAGLAGVIGFSGGLIVCAGFFALAAVVALLLPRNGVQAADPVAGRTAELRRDATATT
;
A
#
# COMPACT_ATOMS: atom_id res chain seq x y z
N MET A 1 12.56 27.06 -2.07
CA MET A 1 11.34 26.28 -2.35
C MET A 1 11.52 25.20 -3.43
N ARG A 2 12.11 25.48 -4.61
CA ARG A 2 12.28 24.47 -5.68
C ARG A 2 13.17 23.28 -5.28
N ARG A 3 14.34 23.53 -4.65
CA ARG A 3 15.24 22.46 -4.15
C ARG A 3 14.61 21.58 -3.08
N THR A 4 13.87 22.19 -2.14
CA THR A 4 13.16 21.49 -1.06
C THR A 4 12.12 20.50 -1.57
N ARG A 5 11.38 20.85 -2.64
CA ARG A 5 10.37 19.96 -3.26
C ARG A 5 10.96 18.64 -3.76
N TRP A 6 12.11 18.71 -4.40
CA TRP A 6 12.78 17.53 -4.95
C TRP A 6 13.43 16.66 -3.87
N ILE A 7 13.98 17.30 -2.83
CA ILE A 7 14.49 16.58 -1.64
C ILE A 7 13.35 15.82 -0.96
N VAL A 8 12.20 16.47 -0.74
CA VAL A 8 11.03 15.81 -0.12
C VAL A 8 10.53 14.68 -1.01
N LEU A 9 10.44 14.89 -2.34
CA LEU A 9 10.02 13.84 -3.28
C LEU A 9 10.95 12.62 -3.20
N GLY A 10 12.27 12.83 -3.32
CA GLY A 10 13.25 11.74 -3.30
C GLY A 10 13.37 11.06 -1.94
N GLY A 11 13.33 11.83 -0.85
CA GLY A 11 13.35 11.27 0.52
C GLY A 11 12.09 10.47 0.83
N CYS A 12 10.91 10.95 0.42
CA CYS A 12 9.66 10.21 0.54
C CYS A 12 9.65 8.93 -0.32
N PHE A 13 10.19 9.02 -1.55
CA PHE A 13 10.37 7.85 -2.41
C PHE A 13 11.27 6.81 -1.73
N LEU A 14 12.42 7.22 -1.20
CA LEU A 14 13.33 6.31 -0.49
C LEU A 14 12.69 5.74 0.78
N ALA A 15 12.01 6.54 1.59
CA ALA A 15 11.33 6.05 2.79
C ALA A 15 10.28 4.98 2.46
N TYR A 16 9.47 5.20 1.43
CA TYR A 16 8.45 4.24 1.00
C TYR A 16 9.03 3.04 0.25
N LEU A 17 10.17 3.20 -0.43
CA LEU A 17 10.94 2.11 -1.02
C LEU A 17 11.42 1.12 0.06
N PHE A 18 11.97 1.63 1.17
CA PHE A 18 12.44 0.80 2.28
C PHE A 18 11.28 0.14 3.04
N ASP A 19 10.15 0.83 3.19
CA ASP A 19 8.89 0.25 3.71
C ASP A 19 8.45 -0.96 2.88
N ALA A 20 8.41 -0.82 1.55
CA ALA A 20 8.04 -1.91 0.65
C ALA A 20 9.07 -3.05 0.63
N LEU A 21 10.35 -2.70 0.66
CA LEU A 21 11.46 -3.66 0.70
C LEU A 21 11.31 -4.60 1.91
N GLU A 22 11.04 -4.07 3.10
CA GLU A 22 10.85 -4.89 4.30
C GLU A 22 9.73 -5.92 4.13
N ILE A 23 8.57 -5.46 3.65
CA ILE A 23 7.39 -6.32 3.48
C ILE A 23 7.66 -7.43 2.47
N VAL A 24 8.33 -7.11 1.36
CA VAL A 24 8.62 -8.07 0.28
C VAL A 24 9.74 -9.04 0.67
N LEU A 25 10.73 -8.61 1.46
CA LEU A 25 11.81 -9.48 1.95
C LEU A 25 11.28 -10.67 2.75
N LEU A 26 10.23 -10.48 3.57
CA LEU A 26 9.59 -11.60 4.27
C LEU A 26 9.13 -12.67 3.29
N SER A 27 8.32 -12.27 2.30
CA SER A 27 7.74 -13.18 1.31
C SER A 27 8.80 -14.00 0.57
N LEU A 28 9.93 -13.38 0.23
CA LEU A 28 11.07 -14.04 -0.43
C LEU A 28 11.84 -14.97 0.53
N ALA A 29 11.96 -14.61 1.81
CA ALA A 29 12.67 -15.40 2.80
C ALA A 29 11.85 -16.55 3.41
N LEU A 30 10.51 -16.55 3.26
CA LEU A 30 9.63 -17.54 3.88
C LEU A 30 10.08 -19.01 3.63
N PRO A 31 10.50 -19.42 2.42
CA PRO A 31 11.01 -20.77 2.20
C PRO A 31 12.23 -21.10 3.09
N ALA A 32 13.23 -20.22 3.14
CA ALA A 32 14.44 -20.42 3.93
C ALA A 32 14.16 -20.38 5.45
N ILE A 33 13.32 -19.45 5.91
CA ILE A 33 12.88 -19.36 7.31
C ILE A 33 12.18 -20.66 7.74
N ARG A 34 11.31 -21.20 6.89
CA ARG A 34 10.57 -22.43 7.20
C ARG A 34 11.50 -23.63 7.37
N VAL A 35 12.52 -23.74 6.50
CA VAL A 35 13.52 -24.81 6.60
C VAL A 35 14.36 -24.65 7.87
N ASP A 36 14.88 -23.45 8.13
CA ASP A 36 15.75 -23.16 9.29
C ASP A 36 15.03 -23.34 10.64
N MET A 37 13.80 -22.84 10.75
CA MET A 37 13.05 -22.82 12.01
C MET A 37 11.99 -23.94 12.12
N GLY A 38 11.89 -24.83 11.12
CA GLY A 38 10.92 -25.93 11.10
C GLY A 38 9.45 -25.47 11.07
N LEU A 39 9.15 -24.34 10.44
CA LEU A 39 7.81 -23.75 10.47
C LEU A 39 6.86 -24.39 9.44
N SER A 40 5.62 -24.61 9.87
CA SER A 40 4.54 -24.93 8.94
C SER A 40 4.25 -23.77 7.98
N VAL A 41 3.58 -24.06 6.85
CA VAL A 41 3.11 -23.02 5.92
C VAL A 41 2.20 -22.01 6.63
N THR A 42 1.33 -22.51 7.52
CA THR A 42 0.40 -21.67 8.29
C THR A 42 1.12 -20.77 9.31
N GLN A 43 2.15 -21.28 9.99
CA GLN A 43 3.00 -20.46 10.88
C GLN A 43 3.75 -19.37 10.10
N ALA A 44 4.32 -19.69 8.94
CA ALA A 44 4.93 -18.71 8.06
C ALA A 44 3.90 -17.64 7.60
N GLY A 45 2.67 -18.03 7.29
CA GLY A 45 1.57 -17.11 6.99
C GLY A 45 1.19 -16.19 8.16
N LEU A 46 1.35 -16.66 9.40
CA LEU A 46 1.14 -15.83 10.59
C LEU A 46 2.19 -14.73 10.72
N LEU A 47 3.44 -14.93 10.30
CA LEU A 47 4.47 -13.88 10.31
C LEU A 47 4.08 -12.70 9.41
N ALA A 48 3.59 -13.00 8.19
CA ALA A 48 3.11 -11.98 7.27
C ALA A 48 1.83 -11.31 7.79
N THR A 49 0.92 -12.11 8.34
CA THR A 49 -0.33 -11.63 8.97
C THR A 49 -0.06 -10.68 10.13
N ALA A 50 0.89 -11.02 11.02
CA ALA A 50 1.29 -10.17 12.14
C ALA A 50 1.82 -8.81 11.66
N THR A 51 2.65 -8.80 10.60
CA THR A 51 3.15 -7.57 9.99
C THR A 51 1.99 -6.71 9.47
N LEU A 52 1.06 -7.30 8.70
CA LEU A 52 -0.10 -6.59 8.15
C LEU A 52 -1.07 -6.10 9.23
N LEU A 53 -1.25 -6.86 10.32
CA LEU A 53 -2.04 -6.43 11.47
C LEU A 53 -1.41 -5.22 12.16
N GLY A 54 -0.08 -5.27 12.39
CA GLY A 54 0.66 -4.12 12.92
C GLY A 54 0.53 -2.88 12.04
N ILE A 55 0.57 -3.05 10.71
CA ILE A 55 0.32 -1.98 9.75
C ILE A 55 -1.13 -1.47 9.86
N GLY A 56 -2.10 -2.36 9.97
CA GLY A 56 -3.51 -2.00 10.16
C GLY A 56 -3.71 -1.12 11.40
N VAL A 57 -3.14 -1.52 12.54
CA VAL A 57 -3.21 -0.77 13.81
C VAL A 57 -2.53 0.60 13.68
N SER A 58 -1.31 0.63 13.13
CA SER A 58 -0.56 1.87 12.99
C SER A 58 -1.08 2.81 11.92
N SER A 59 -1.84 2.34 10.93
CA SER A 59 -2.44 3.23 9.94
C SER A 59 -3.45 4.21 10.56
N VAL A 60 -4.10 3.82 11.66
CA VAL A 60 -4.98 4.70 12.46
C VAL A 60 -4.16 5.61 13.39
N MET A 61 -3.18 5.03 14.09
CA MET A 61 -2.36 5.77 15.06
C MET A 61 -1.37 6.73 14.41
N GLY A 62 -0.76 6.33 13.29
CA GLY A 62 0.26 7.06 12.56
C GLY A 62 -0.27 8.33 11.91
N GLY A 63 -1.51 8.30 11.40
CA GLY A 63 -2.22 9.49 10.96
C GLY A 63 -2.44 10.47 12.11
N TYR A 64 -2.93 9.98 13.26
CA TYR A 64 -3.05 10.78 14.47
C TYR A 64 -1.71 11.38 14.91
N VAL A 65 -0.63 10.59 14.96
CA VAL A 65 0.68 11.10 15.36
C VAL A 65 1.17 12.17 14.39
N ALA A 66 1.01 11.96 13.09
CA ALA A 66 1.40 12.90 12.06
C ALA A 66 0.58 14.19 12.13
N ASP A 67 -0.72 14.11 12.39
CA ASP A 67 -1.63 15.25 12.45
C ASP A 67 -1.44 16.06 13.75
N ASN A 68 -1.05 15.41 14.85
CA ASN A 68 -0.98 16.07 16.15
C ASN A 68 0.44 16.48 16.55
N PHE A 69 1.45 15.70 16.18
CA PHE A 69 2.84 15.92 16.60
C PHE A 69 3.78 16.35 15.45
N GLY A 70 3.30 16.29 14.21
CA GLY A 70 4.01 16.75 13.02
C GLY A 70 4.41 15.61 12.09
N ARG A 71 4.44 15.93 10.79
CA ARG A 71 4.74 14.98 9.70
C ARG A 71 6.16 14.43 9.85
N LYS A 72 7.12 15.31 10.16
CA LYS A 72 8.54 14.92 10.27
C LYS A 72 8.74 13.89 11.36
N LYS A 73 8.17 14.14 12.54
CA LYS A 73 8.33 13.30 13.73
C LYS A 73 7.67 11.94 13.54
N ALA A 74 6.49 11.91 12.93
CA ALA A 74 5.81 10.65 12.61
C ALA A 74 6.64 9.79 11.65
N LEU A 75 7.23 10.39 10.60
CA LEU A 75 8.08 9.65 9.66
C LEU A 75 9.37 9.13 10.32
N ILE A 76 10.02 9.93 11.18
CA ILE A 76 11.21 9.50 11.93
C ILE A 76 10.88 8.32 12.85
N ALA A 77 9.81 8.45 13.66
CA ALA A 77 9.40 7.40 14.58
C ALA A 77 9.11 6.09 13.84
N SER A 78 8.39 6.19 12.73
CA SER A 78 8.09 5.07 11.83
C SER A 78 9.37 4.37 11.34
N LEU A 79 10.30 5.12 10.72
CA LEU A 79 11.58 4.60 10.20
C LEU A 79 12.42 3.93 11.31
N VAL A 80 12.50 4.55 12.49
CA VAL A 80 13.23 3.99 13.63
C VAL A 80 12.58 2.69 14.13
N ILE A 81 11.26 2.69 14.31
CA ILE A 81 10.53 1.53 14.84
C ILE A 81 10.69 0.33 13.92
N PHE A 82 10.37 0.46 12.62
CA PHE A 82 10.47 -0.69 11.74
C PHE A 82 11.94 -1.07 11.48
N GLY A 83 12.85 -0.11 11.27
CA GLY A 83 14.27 -0.44 11.06
C GLY A 83 14.89 -1.22 12.22
N LEU A 84 14.60 -0.81 13.46
CA LEU A 84 15.06 -1.48 14.67
C LEU A 84 14.49 -2.90 14.79
N PHE A 85 13.16 -3.05 14.68
CA PHE A 85 12.54 -4.36 14.86
C PHE A 85 12.81 -5.30 13.70
N THR A 86 12.99 -4.79 12.48
CA THR A 86 13.47 -5.57 11.34
C THR A 86 14.91 -6.05 11.57
N ALA A 87 15.82 -5.19 12.03
CA ALA A 87 17.19 -5.62 12.34
C ALA A 87 17.25 -6.66 13.46
N ALA A 88 16.38 -6.52 14.48
CA ALA A 88 16.28 -7.46 15.59
C ALA A 88 15.82 -8.87 15.16
N ILE A 89 15.22 -9.03 13.97
CA ILE A 89 14.87 -10.36 13.41
C ILE A 89 16.12 -11.24 13.27
N ALA A 90 17.30 -10.65 13.06
CA ALA A 90 18.54 -11.40 12.86
C ALA A 90 18.93 -12.30 14.05
N VAL A 91 18.40 -12.02 15.25
CA VAL A 91 18.74 -12.75 16.49
C VAL A 91 17.55 -13.47 17.11
N VAL A 92 16.45 -13.67 16.36
CA VAL A 92 15.26 -14.33 16.91
C VAL A 92 15.54 -15.80 17.25
N PRO A 93 15.24 -16.23 18.50
CA PRO A 93 15.52 -17.61 18.92
C PRO A 93 14.38 -18.58 18.59
N ASN A 94 13.15 -18.08 18.41
CA ASN A 94 11.97 -18.93 18.20
C ASN A 94 10.85 -18.16 17.48
N PHE A 95 9.83 -18.91 17.05
CA PHE A 95 8.69 -18.42 16.29
C PHE A 95 7.93 -17.29 17.01
N THR A 96 7.69 -17.42 18.32
CA THR A 96 6.90 -16.45 19.09
C THR A 96 7.57 -15.08 19.11
N VAL A 97 8.88 -15.04 19.38
CA VAL A 97 9.64 -13.78 19.34
C VAL A 97 9.60 -13.18 17.93
N PHE A 98 9.78 -14.02 16.90
CA PHE A 98 9.71 -13.55 15.52
C PHE A 98 8.32 -12.95 15.19
N LEU A 99 7.23 -13.60 15.60
CA LEU A 99 5.87 -13.11 15.40
C LEU A 99 5.63 -11.76 16.07
N ILE A 100 6.11 -11.58 17.30
CA ILE A 100 6.01 -10.31 18.04
C ILE A 100 6.82 -9.22 17.33
N LEU A 101 8.07 -9.49 16.94
CA LEU A 101 8.88 -8.51 16.23
C LEU A 101 8.26 -8.11 14.88
N ARG A 102 7.62 -9.05 14.17
CA ARG A 102 6.88 -8.76 12.94
C ARG A 102 5.71 -7.82 13.17
N PHE A 103 4.92 -8.06 14.22
CA PHE A 103 3.84 -7.16 14.58
C PHE A 103 4.35 -5.75 14.93
N LEU A 104 5.42 -5.66 15.72
CA LEU A 104 6.03 -4.38 16.11
C LEU A 104 6.66 -3.63 14.92
N ALA A 105 7.34 -4.34 14.01
CA ALA A 105 7.82 -3.76 12.76
C ALA A 105 6.66 -3.24 11.92
N GLY A 106 5.56 -4.02 11.83
CA GLY A 106 4.30 -3.61 11.20
C GLY A 106 3.75 -2.29 11.72
N ILE A 107 3.85 -2.05 13.03
CA ILE A 107 3.43 -0.77 13.63
C ILE A 107 4.28 0.40 13.10
N GLY A 108 5.58 0.19 12.86
CA GLY A 108 6.43 1.20 12.24
C GLY A 108 6.04 1.45 10.78
N LEU A 109 5.80 0.41 10.00
CA LEU A 109 5.54 0.48 8.56
C LEU A 109 4.23 1.22 8.20
N GLY A 110 3.14 1.02 8.97
CA GLY A 110 1.82 1.51 8.55
C GLY A 110 1.65 3.03 8.52
N ALA A 111 2.50 3.79 9.20
CA ALA A 111 2.48 5.25 9.15
C ALA A 111 3.13 5.81 7.87
N VAL A 112 4.14 5.13 7.29
CA VAL A 112 4.98 5.65 6.21
C VAL A 112 4.13 6.14 5.04
N TRP A 113 3.23 5.29 4.53
CA TRP A 113 2.40 5.59 3.37
C TRP A 113 1.56 6.87 3.55
N SER A 114 0.92 7.01 4.72
CA SER A 114 0.04 8.14 5.02
C SER A 114 0.84 9.45 5.13
N VAL A 115 1.97 9.41 5.84
CA VAL A 115 2.82 10.58 6.09
C VAL A 115 3.52 11.03 4.80
N VAL A 116 4.04 10.08 4.02
CA VAL A 116 4.67 10.34 2.73
C VAL A 116 3.68 10.96 1.76
N SER A 117 2.47 10.42 1.67
CA SER A 117 1.41 10.95 0.80
C SER A 117 1.06 12.40 1.17
N ALA A 118 0.90 12.68 2.47
CA ALA A 118 0.64 14.03 2.96
C ALA A 118 1.80 14.99 2.63
N TYR A 119 3.04 14.61 2.94
CA TYR A 119 4.23 15.43 2.66
C TYR A 119 4.34 15.85 1.19
N VAL A 120 4.13 14.91 0.28
CA VAL A 120 4.23 15.18 -1.16
C VAL A 120 3.12 16.13 -1.61
N VAL A 121 1.88 15.89 -1.18
CA VAL A 121 0.71 16.72 -1.52
C VAL A 121 0.85 18.14 -0.98
N GLU A 122 1.37 18.30 0.23
CA GLU A 122 1.54 19.59 0.91
C GLU A 122 2.73 20.40 0.36
N THR A 123 3.76 19.73 -0.19
CA THR A 123 4.96 20.40 -0.71
C THR A 123 4.84 20.79 -2.19
N TRP A 124 4.00 20.08 -2.96
CA TRP A 124 3.87 20.24 -4.41
C TRP A 124 2.65 21.08 -4.84
N PRO A 125 2.78 21.90 -5.91
CA PRO A 125 1.66 22.68 -6.46
C PRO A 125 0.48 21.82 -6.92
N THR A 126 -0.74 22.36 -6.83
CA THR A 126 -2.00 21.67 -7.20
C THR A 126 -1.98 21.01 -8.58
N LYS A 127 -1.36 21.64 -9.58
CA LYS A 127 -1.26 21.11 -10.95
C LYS A 127 -0.37 19.86 -11.08
N SER A 128 0.61 19.70 -10.18
CA SER A 128 1.66 18.66 -10.28
C SER A 128 1.64 17.65 -9.14
N ARG A 129 0.94 17.94 -8.03
CA ARG A 129 0.95 17.10 -6.82
C ARG A 129 0.45 15.67 -7.06
N GLY A 130 -0.51 15.49 -7.97
CA GLY A 130 -1.03 14.15 -8.32
C GLY A 130 0.03 13.27 -8.98
N ARG A 131 0.82 13.83 -9.91
CA ARG A 131 1.94 13.14 -10.57
C ARG A 131 3.07 12.85 -9.59
N ALA A 132 3.39 13.82 -8.73
CA ALA A 132 4.38 13.64 -7.67
C ALA A 132 3.99 12.51 -6.69
N ALA A 133 2.73 12.48 -6.27
CA ALA A 133 2.22 11.41 -5.41
C ALA A 133 2.27 10.05 -6.10
N ALA A 134 1.81 9.95 -7.35
CA ALA A 134 1.87 8.71 -8.13
C ALA A 134 3.31 8.17 -8.27
N PHE A 135 4.26 9.06 -8.58
CA PHE A 135 5.68 8.68 -8.65
C PHE A 135 6.18 8.12 -7.32
N VAL A 136 5.89 8.79 -6.20
CA VAL A 136 6.30 8.30 -4.87
C VAL A 136 5.63 6.97 -4.52
N ILE A 137 4.36 6.75 -4.87
CA ILE A 137 3.71 5.44 -4.65
C ILE A 137 4.33 4.32 -5.50
N SER A 138 4.87 4.64 -6.68
CA SER A 138 5.65 3.68 -7.46
C SER A 138 7.01 3.31 -6.82
N ALA A 139 7.39 3.90 -5.69
CA ALA A 139 8.52 3.40 -4.90
C ALA A 139 8.28 1.99 -4.35
N PHE A 140 7.03 1.56 -4.17
CA PHE A 140 6.73 0.22 -3.67
C PHE A 140 7.29 -0.90 -4.58
N PRO A 141 6.97 -0.92 -5.89
CA PRO A 141 7.60 -1.90 -6.79
C PRO A 141 9.12 -1.75 -6.90
N ALA A 142 9.67 -0.53 -6.79
CA ALA A 142 11.11 -0.35 -6.75
C ALA A 142 11.74 -1.02 -5.50
N GLY A 143 11.08 -0.93 -4.36
CA GLY A 143 11.46 -1.64 -3.13
C GLY A 143 11.34 -3.16 -3.27
N GLY A 144 10.30 -3.65 -3.93
CA GLY A 144 10.15 -5.08 -4.23
C GLY A 144 11.23 -5.63 -5.17
N ALA A 145 11.62 -4.85 -6.20
CA ALA A 145 12.73 -5.20 -7.07
C ALA A 145 14.07 -5.23 -6.31
N LEU A 146 14.32 -4.25 -5.44
CA LEU A 146 15.52 -4.22 -4.59
C LEU A 146 15.53 -5.37 -3.57
N ALA A 147 14.38 -5.71 -2.98
CA ALA A 147 14.22 -6.86 -2.09
C ALA A 147 14.56 -8.17 -2.80
N ALA A 148 14.17 -8.32 -4.07
CA ALA A 148 14.51 -9.48 -4.89
C ALA A 148 16.03 -9.60 -5.11
N VAL A 149 16.69 -8.51 -5.48
CA VAL A 149 18.17 -8.47 -5.64
C VAL A 149 18.87 -8.85 -4.34
N ILE A 150 18.48 -8.24 -3.22
CA ILE A 150 19.03 -8.55 -1.90
C ILE A 150 18.78 -10.03 -1.55
N SER A 151 17.57 -10.53 -1.75
CA SER A 151 17.25 -11.94 -1.44
C SER A 151 18.09 -12.92 -2.24
N GLY A 152 18.32 -12.66 -3.52
CA GLY A 152 19.19 -13.51 -4.35
C GLY A 152 20.67 -13.52 -3.93
N GLN A 153 21.13 -12.51 -3.19
CA GLN A 153 22.50 -12.41 -2.68
C GLN A 153 22.68 -13.03 -1.30
N PHE A 154 21.70 -12.88 -0.43
CA PHE A 154 21.82 -13.27 0.98
C PHE A 154 21.18 -14.62 1.31
N LEU A 155 20.15 -15.06 0.58
CA LEU A 155 19.53 -16.35 0.87
C LEU A 155 20.50 -17.51 0.57
N PRO A 156 20.57 -18.54 1.44
CA PRO A 156 19.61 -18.85 2.51
C PRO A 156 19.84 -18.15 3.85
N ASP A 157 20.86 -17.29 4.02
CA ASP A 157 21.12 -16.52 5.25
C ASP A 157 20.14 -15.35 5.41
N TRP A 158 18.90 -15.69 5.74
CA TRP A 158 17.82 -14.74 5.96
C TRP A 158 18.07 -13.85 7.19
N ARG A 159 18.84 -14.29 8.19
CA ARG A 159 19.14 -13.50 9.40
C ARG A 159 20.00 -12.29 9.05
N LEU A 160 21.11 -12.50 8.33
CA LEU A 160 21.95 -11.42 7.85
C LEU A 160 21.18 -10.51 6.88
N MET A 161 20.33 -11.09 6.04
CA MET A 161 19.47 -10.33 5.13
C MET A 161 18.58 -9.30 5.85
N PHE A 162 17.88 -9.70 6.92
CA PHE A 162 17.07 -8.77 7.71
C PHE A 162 17.91 -7.77 8.51
N LEU A 163 19.11 -8.15 8.99
CA LEU A 163 20.03 -7.21 9.64
C LEU A 163 20.45 -6.09 8.70
N VAL A 164 20.90 -6.45 7.49
CA VAL A 164 21.34 -5.49 6.46
C VAL A 164 20.18 -4.61 6.03
N ALA A 165 19.01 -5.19 5.75
CA ALA A 165 17.82 -4.44 5.34
C ALA A 165 17.33 -3.48 6.44
N GLY A 166 17.23 -3.95 7.69
CA GLY A 166 16.78 -3.15 8.82
C GLY A 166 17.75 -2.01 9.15
N THR A 167 19.06 -2.26 9.12
CA THR A 167 20.08 -1.22 9.37
C THR A 167 20.18 -0.21 8.22
N ALA A 168 19.96 -0.63 6.98
CA ALA A 168 20.00 0.26 5.81
C ALA A 168 18.91 1.36 5.84
N VAL A 169 17.89 1.23 6.70
CA VAL A 169 16.91 2.30 7.00
C VAL A 169 17.58 3.57 7.56
N VAL A 170 18.81 3.48 8.07
CA VAL A 170 19.61 4.65 8.45
C VAL A 170 19.74 5.68 7.32
N LEU A 171 19.72 5.24 6.05
CA LEU A 171 19.82 6.11 4.89
C LEU A 171 18.60 7.03 4.72
N PRO A 172 17.35 6.52 4.54
CA PRO A 172 16.18 7.38 4.50
C PRO A 172 15.97 8.15 5.82
N LEU A 173 16.32 7.56 6.97
CA LEU A 173 16.25 8.23 8.27
C LEU A 173 17.15 9.46 8.31
N PHE A 174 18.41 9.33 7.88
CA PHE A 174 19.36 10.45 7.79
C PHE A 174 18.83 11.56 6.88
N ILE A 175 18.29 11.19 5.72
CA ILE A 175 17.73 12.16 4.77
C ILE A 175 16.59 12.97 5.41
N VAL A 176 15.68 12.29 6.11
CA VAL A 176 14.56 12.94 6.80
C VAL A 176 15.06 13.80 7.96
N LEU A 177 15.99 13.31 8.77
CA LEU A 177 16.54 14.06 9.91
C LEU A 177 17.19 15.37 9.48
N VAL A 178 18.05 15.32 8.47
CA VAL A 178 18.90 16.44 8.05
C VAL A 178 18.16 17.41 7.12
N PHE A 179 17.42 16.90 6.14
CA PHE A 179 16.91 17.74 5.06
C PHE A 179 15.42 18.06 5.15
N PHE A 180 14.62 17.28 5.89
CA PHE A 180 13.19 17.57 6.01
C PHE A 180 12.97 18.67 7.03
N ARG A 181 12.10 19.61 6.68
CA ARG A 181 11.49 20.56 7.62
C ARG A 181 10.06 20.09 7.90
N GLU A 182 9.51 20.57 9.01
CA GLU A 182 8.09 20.35 9.28
C GLU A 182 7.25 20.99 8.17
N SER A 183 6.12 20.37 7.83
CA SER A 183 5.29 20.88 6.75
C SER A 183 4.71 22.25 7.11
N ALA A 184 4.88 23.21 6.20
CA ALA A 184 4.41 24.58 6.40
C ALA A 184 2.88 24.67 6.46
N THR A 185 2.18 23.85 5.68
CA THR A 185 0.71 23.78 5.73
C THR A 185 0.23 23.19 7.04
N TRP A 186 0.85 22.10 7.51
CA TRP A 186 0.52 21.52 8.81
C TRP A 186 0.77 22.50 9.97
N ALA A 187 1.90 23.22 9.93
CA ALA A 187 2.23 24.22 10.95
C ALA A 187 1.22 25.39 10.96
N ALA A 188 0.77 25.83 9.78
CA ALA A 188 -0.24 26.88 9.65
C ALA A 188 -1.62 26.41 10.14
N ASP A 189 -2.05 25.20 9.78
CA ASP A 189 -3.33 24.62 10.22
C ASP A 189 -3.38 24.46 11.74
N ARG A 190 -2.27 24.03 12.35
CA ARG A 190 -2.13 23.90 13.81
C ARG A 190 -2.19 25.26 14.50
N ALA A 191 -1.48 26.26 13.97
CA ALA A 191 -1.49 27.62 14.52
C ALA A 191 -2.89 28.24 14.48
N ALA A 192 -3.67 27.92 13.44
CA ALA A 192 -5.01 28.47 13.27
C ALA A 192 -6.11 27.73 14.05
N HIS A 193 -5.82 26.56 14.65
CA HIS A 193 -6.80 25.71 15.37
C HIS A 193 -8.05 25.38 14.51
N VAL A 194 -7.90 25.35 13.19
CA VAL A 194 -9.02 25.29 12.21
C VAL A 194 -9.65 23.88 12.09
N ALA A 195 -9.07 22.87 12.76
CA ALA A 195 -9.53 21.49 12.61
C ALA A 195 -10.74 21.20 13.52
N ASP A 196 -11.95 21.23 12.94
CA ASP A 196 -13.09 20.51 13.51
C ASP A 196 -12.70 19.03 13.70
N VAL A 197 -12.97 18.47 14.88
CA VAL A 197 -12.73 17.04 15.15
C VAL A 197 -13.69 16.21 14.31
N VAL A 198 -13.25 15.76 13.13
CA VAL A 198 -14.03 14.86 12.27
C VAL A 198 -14.07 13.48 12.90
N SER A 199 -15.26 12.99 13.21
CA SER A 199 -15.46 11.68 13.82
C SER A 199 -15.61 10.59 12.76
N VAL A 200 -15.18 9.37 13.07
CA VAL A 200 -15.49 8.17 12.26
C VAL A 200 -17.00 8.00 12.08
N ARG A 201 -17.81 8.48 13.05
CA ARG A 201 -19.27 8.48 12.97
C ARG A 201 -19.80 9.31 11.80
N ASP A 202 -19.10 10.37 11.40
CA ASP A 202 -19.52 11.25 10.28
C ASP A 202 -19.45 10.53 8.93
N VAL A 203 -18.53 9.58 8.80
CA VAL A 203 -18.36 8.79 7.58
C VAL A 203 -19.31 7.58 7.53
N LEU A 204 -19.74 7.09 8.70
CA LEU A 204 -20.68 5.97 8.82
C LEU A 204 -22.15 6.42 8.91
N GLY A 205 -22.41 7.72 9.03
CA GLY A 205 -23.74 8.31 9.14
C GLY A 205 -24.44 8.61 7.81
N GLY A 206 -25.79 8.64 7.86
CA GLY A 206 -26.65 9.21 6.82
C GLY A 206 -26.40 8.70 5.40
N SER A 207 -26.21 9.65 4.46
CA SER A 207 -26.06 9.40 3.01
C SER A 207 -24.69 8.87 2.58
N LEU A 208 -23.68 8.93 3.47
CA LEU A 208 -22.31 8.49 3.15
C LEU A 208 -22.06 7.02 3.47
N ARG A 209 -22.86 6.41 4.36
CA ARG A 209 -22.71 5.01 4.80
C ARG A 209 -22.55 4.02 3.64
N ARG A 210 -23.38 4.13 2.60
CA ARG A 210 -23.29 3.24 1.42
C ARG A 210 -21.93 3.34 0.72
N ARG A 211 -21.39 4.56 0.59
CA ARG A 211 -20.10 4.80 -0.07
C ARG A 211 -18.95 4.28 0.78
N THR A 212 -19.02 4.46 2.09
CA THR A 212 -18.04 3.94 3.06
C THR A 212 -18.00 2.43 3.04
N VAL A 213 -19.17 1.77 3.14
CA VAL A 213 -19.24 0.30 3.12
C VAL A 213 -18.74 -0.26 1.80
N LEU A 214 -19.18 0.27 0.65
CA LEU A 214 -18.73 -0.21 -0.66
C LEU A 214 -17.25 0.09 -0.91
N GLY A 215 -16.76 1.27 -0.50
CA GLY A 215 -15.34 1.63 -0.63
C GLY A 215 -14.44 0.74 0.24
N THR A 216 -14.87 0.46 1.47
CA THR A 216 -14.19 -0.46 2.39
C THR A 216 -14.20 -1.89 1.85
N ALA A 217 -15.35 -2.37 1.36
CA ALA A 217 -15.47 -3.72 0.80
C ALA A 217 -14.58 -3.90 -0.44
N MET A 218 -14.59 -2.93 -1.37
CA MET A 218 -13.69 -2.95 -2.54
C MET A 218 -12.22 -3.01 -2.12
N ALA A 219 -11.81 -2.17 -1.15
CA ALA A 219 -10.45 -2.17 -0.64
C ALA A 219 -10.09 -3.49 0.05
N ALA A 220 -10.96 -4.01 0.92
CA ALA A 220 -10.76 -5.28 1.62
C ALA A 220 -10.55 -6.43 0.65
N LEU A 221 -11.43 -6.56 -0.35
CA LEU A 221 -11.37 -7.62 -1.36
C LEU A 221 -10.09 -7.52 -2.20
N ALA A 222 -9.80 -6.34 -2.76
CA ALA A 222 -8.60 -6.16 -3.59
C ALA A 222 -7.30 -6.39 -2.80
N LEU A 223 -7.23 -5.90 -1.56
CA LEU A 223 -6.06 -6.10 -0.70
C LEU A 223 -5.93 -7.56 -0.24
N THR A 224 -7.04 -8.27 -0.03
CA THR A 224 -7.04 -9.70 0.31
C THR A 224 -6.46 -10.53 -0.84
N GLY A 225 -6.93 -10.30 -2.07
CA GLY A 225 -6.36 -10.95 -3.25
C GLY A 225 -4.87 -10.62 -3.42
N TYR A 226 -4.48 -9.37 -3.17
CA TYR A 226 -3.09 -8.93 -3.33
C TYR A 226 -2.15 -9.54 -2.29
N TRP A 227 -2.42 -9.35 -1.00
CA TRP A 227 -1.54 -9.84 0.05
C TRP A 227 -1.57 -11.37 0.15
N GLY A 228 -2.70 -12.01 -0.10
CA GLY A 228 -2.78 -13.46 -0.20
C GLY A 228 -1.86 -13.99 -1.30
N ALA A 229 -1.96 -13.45 -2.52
CA ALA A 229 -1.18 -13.94 -3.65
C ALA A 229 0.31 -13.57 -3.55
N THR A 230 0.62 -12.30 -3.31
CA THR A 230 2.01 -11.80 -3.40
C THR A 230 2.89 -12.29 -2.25
N THR A 231 2.33 -12.60 -1.08
CA THR A 231 3.09 -13.20 0.02
C THR A 231 3.64 -14.58 -0.35
N TRP A 232 2.83 -15.36 -1.07
CA TRP A 232 3.15 -16.75 -1.38
C TRP A 232 3.69 -16.95 -2.79
N LEU A 233 3.70 -15.91 -3.63
CA LEU A 233 4.20 -15.98 -4.99
C LEU A 233 5.65 -16.50 -5.09
N PRO A 234 6.61 -16.08 -4.25
CA PRO A 234 7.96 -16.65 -4.30
C PRO A 234 7.99 -18.12 -3.89
N THR A 235 7.19 -18.50 -2.89
CA THR A 235 7.09 -19.89 -2.44
C THR A 235 6.52 -20.76 -3.54
N TYR A 236 5.44 -20.33 -4.19
CA TYR A 236 4.87 -20.97 -5.38
C TYR A 236 5.90 -21.20 -6.48
N LEU A 237 6.65 -20.15 -6.84
CA LEU A 237 7.70 -20.24 -7.87
C LEU A 237 8.80 -21.24 -7.48
N THR A 238 9.14 -21.32 -6.19
CA THR A 238 10.16 -22.24 -5.70
C THR A 238 9.64 -23.68 -5.63
N THR A 239 8.44 -23.90 -5.09
CA THR A 239 7.95 -25.22 -4.68
C THR A 239 7.06 -25.91 -5.70
N GLU A 240 6.40 -25.16 -6.59
CA GLU A 240 5.51 -25.74 -7.62
C GLU A 240 6.04 -25.51 -9.04
N ARG A 241 6.98 -24.58 -9.22
CA ARG A 241 7.67 -24.33 -10.51
C ARG A 241 9.13 -24.75 -10.52
N ASP A 242 9.61 -25.31 -9.40
CA ASP A 242 10.98 -25.81 -9.22
C ASP A 242 12.05 -24.79 -9.64
N LEU A 243 11.77 -23.50 -9.46
CA LEU A 243 12.74 -22.45 -9.77
C LEU A 243 13.76 -22.33 -8.64
N PRO A 244 15.07 -22.25 -8.96
CA PRO A 244 16.07 -21.97 -7.96
C PRO A 244 15.92 -20.55 -7.41
N PRO A 245 16.37 -20.28 -6.17
CA PRO A 245 16.18 -18.98 -5.51
C PRO A 245 16.65 -17.77 -6.33
N GLU A 246 17.78 -17.89 -7.04
CA GLU A 246 18.29 -16.83 -7.91
C GLU A 246 17.33 -16.52 -9.08
N SER A 247 16.68 -17.53 -9.66
CA SER A 247 15.68 -17.34 -10.72
C SER A 247 14.40 -16.74 -10.16
N VAL A 248 13.98 -17.14 -8.96
CA VAL A 248 12.81 -16.53 -8.29
C VAL A 248 13.04 -15.04 -8.06
N ALA A 249 14.23 -14.64 -7.60
CA ALA A 249 14.59 -13.24 -7.47
C ALA A 249 14.48 -12.48 -8.81
N LEU A 250 15.01 -13.05 -9.90
CA LEU A 250 14.88 -12.46 -11.24
C LEU A 250 13.40 -12.29 -11.66
N PHE A 251 12.57 -13.31 -11.44
CA PHE A 251 11.14 -13.27 -11.80
C PHE A 251 10.39 -12.19 -11.01
N VAL A 252 10.64 -12.10 -9.70
CA VAL A 252 10.03 -11.08 -8.84
C VAL A 252 10.53 -9.69 -9.21
N MET A 253 11.80 -9.52 -9.56
CA MET A 253 12.35 -8.25 -10.03
C MET A 253 11.66 -7.80 -11.33
N ILE A 254 11.58 -8.67 -12.33
CA ILE A 254 10.95 -8.39 -13.63
C ILE A 254 9.45 -8.07 -13.46
N LEU A 255 8.74 -8.81 -12.61
CA LEU A 255 7.35 -8.52 -12.25
C LEU A 255 7.19 -7.12 -11.66
N ASN A 256 8.08 -6.74 -10.73
CA ASN A 256 8.05 -5.42 -10.10
C ASN A 256 8.34 -4.29 -11.10
N VAL A 257 9.15 -4.51 -12.12
CA VAL A 257 9.32 -3.55 -13.23
C VAL A 257 7.99 -3.32 -13.94
N GLY A 258 7.27 -4.39 -14.29
CA GLY A 258 5.92 -4.28 -14.86
C GLY A 258 4.95 -3.54 -13.95
N MET A 259 4.99 -3.81 -12.65
CA MET A 259 4.21 -3.11 -11.64
C MET A 259 4.54 -1.60 -11.56
N PHE A 260 5.82 -1.23 -11.59
CA PHE A 260 6.25 0.17 -11.63
C PHE A 260 5.71 0.90 -12.86
N LEU A 261 5.83 0.29 -14.04
CA LEU A 261 5.32 0.83 -15.29
C LEU A 261 3.80 0.93 -15.28
N GLY A 262 3.10 -0.07 -14.74
CA GLY A 262 1.65 -0.09 -14.59
C GLY A 262 1.15 1.03 -13.69
N TYR A 263 1.76 1.26 -12.52
CA TYR A 263 1.36 2.30 -11.57
C TYR A 263 1.39 3.69 -12.23
N ASN A 264 2.44 3.97 -13.00
CA ASN A 264 2.59 5.23 -13.71
C ASN A 264 1.66 5.30 -14.94
N GLY A 265 1.62 4.25 -15.76
CA GLY A 265 0.85 4.17 -17.00
C GLY A 265 -0.66 4.21 -16.79
N PHE A 266 -1.19 3.38 -15.89
CA PHE A 266 -2.61 3.43 -15.52
C PHE A 266 -2.96 4.70 -14.75
N GLY A 267 -1.99 5.33 -14.06
CA GLY A 267 -2.15 6.67 -13.51
C GLY A 267 -2.50 7.71 -14.58
N PHE A 268 -1.78 7.72 -15.72
CA PHE A 268 -2.11 8.59 -16.85
C PHE A 268 -3.44 8.23 -17.50
N LEU A 269 -3.76 6.93 -17.63
CA LEU A 269 -5.05 6.49 -18.16
C LEU A 269 -6.21 6.93 -17.26
N ALA A 270 -6.03 6.93 -15.94
CA ALA A 270 -7.02 7.41 -14.99
C ALA A 270 -7.36 8.90 -15.16
N ASP A 271 -6.41 9.71 -15.63
CA ASP A 271 -6.65 11.12 -15.93
C ASP A 271 -7.49 11.31 -17.20
N SER A 272 -7.51 10.35 -18.13
CA SER A 272 -8.27 10.44 -19.40
C SER A 272 -9.65 9.77 -19.34
N ILE A 273 -9.75 8.55 -18.80
CA ILE A 273 -11.04 7.79 -18.77
C ILE A 273 -11.73 7.82 -17.40
N GLY A 274 -11.08 8.41 -16.39
CA GLY A 274 -11.57 8.51 -15.02
C GLY A 274 -11.12 7.36 -14.11
N ARG A 275 -10.86 7.68 -12.84
CA ARG A 275 -10.24 6.79 -11.85
C ARG A 275 -11.02 5.49 -11.62
N ARG A 276 -12.36 5.57 -11.51
CA ARG A 276 -13.22 4.40 -11.31
C ARG A 276 -13.08 3.37 -12.42
N ARG A 277 -13.09 3.82 -13.68
CA ARG A 277 -13.00 2.92 -14.84
C ARG A 277 -11.64 2.25 -14.90
N THR A 278 -10.58 3.01 -14.63
CA THR A 278 -9.23 2.45 -14.55
C THR A 278 -9.09 1.45 -13.43
N ILE A 279 -9.64 1.71 -12.23
CA ILE A 279 -9.65 0.74 -11.12
C ILE A 279 -10.30 -0.57 -11.56
N ILE A 280 -11.51 -0.51 -12.15
CA ILE A 280 -12.21 -1.70 -12.65
C ILE A 280 -11.37 -2.45 -13.68
N LEU A 281 -10.79 -1.74 -14.65
CA LEU A 281 -9.93 -2.31 -15.67
C LEU A 281 -8.73 -3.04 -15.05
N THR A 282 -8.04 -2.39 -14.10
CA THR A 282 -6.87 -2.96 -13.44
C THR A 282 -7.23 -4.18 -12.59
N LEU A 283 -8.35 -4.14 -11.84
CA LEU A 283 -8.84 -5.27 -11.06
C LEU A 283 -9.21 -6.48 -11.94
N LEU A 284 -9.93 -6.24 -13.04
CA LEU A 284 -10.25 -7.30 -14.01
C LEU A 284 -9.00 -7.85 -14.69
N GLY A 285 -8.04 -6.97 -15.01
CA GLY A 285 -6.76 -7.36 -15.57
C GLY A 285 -6.00 -8.32 -14.65
N VAL A 286 -5.91 -8.04 -13.35
CA VAL A 286 -5.32 -8.98 -12.38
C VAL A 286 -6.16 -10.25 -12.25
N ALA A 287 -7.49 -10.14 -12.20
CA ALA A 287 -8.38 -11.29 -12.09
C ALA A 287 -8.24 -12.29 -13.25
N VAL A 288 -7.80 -11.83 -14.43
CA VAL A 288 -7.53 -12.68 -15.60
C VAL A 288 -6.06 -13.11 -15.66
N THR A 289 -5.12 -12.19 -15.46
CA THR A 289 -3.70 -12.49 -15.60
C THR A 289 -3.16 -13.38 -14.49
N MET A 290 -3.72 -13.30 -13.28
CA MET A 290 -3.28 -14.11 -12.14
C MET A 290 -3.57 -15.62 -12.34
N PRO A 291 -4.78 -16.07 -12.73
CA PRO A 291 -5.00 -17.48 -13.06
C PRO A 291 -4.14 -17.97 -14.22
N VAL A 292 -3.96 -17.15 -15.26
CA VAL A 292 -3.07 -17.49 -16.39
C VAL A 292 -1.64 -17.71 -15.89
N TYR A 293 -1.12 -16.82 -15.04
CA TYR A 293 0.18 -16.98 -14.40
C TYR A 293 0.23 -18.26 -13.54
N ALA A 294 -0.78 -18.46 -12.68
CA ALA A 294 -0.85 -19.60 -11.76
C ALA A 294 -0.89 -20.96 -12.46
N LEU A 295 -1.41 -21.03 -13.70
CA LEU A 295 -1.53 -22.25 -14.49
C LEU A 295 -0.36 -22.48 -15.45
N THR A 296 0.37 -21.44 -15.86
CA THR A 296 1.46 -21.53 -16.85
C THR A 296 2.68 -22.29 -16.32
N THR A 297 3.06 -23.40 -16.95
CA THR A 297 4.23 -24.22 -16.58
C THR A 297 5.52 -23.80 -17.28
N ASP A 298 5.42 -23.21 -18.47
CA ASP A 298 6.59 -22.76 -19.23
C ASP A 298 7.28 -21.57 -18.52
N GLN A 299 8.56 -21.74 -18.18
CA GLN A 299 9.31 -20.75 -17.41
C GLN A 299 9.50 -19.43 -18.17
N THR A 300 9.70 -19.49 -19.49
CA THR A 300 9.86 -18.29 -20.32
C THR A 300 8.57 -17.48 -20.38
N ALA A 301 7.43 -18.16 -20.58
CA ALA A 301 6.11 -17.56 -20.55
C ALA A 301 5.79 -16.96 -19.17
N LEU A 302 6.08 -17.69 -18.08
CA LEU A 302 5.93 -17.17 -16.71
C LEU A 302 6.74 -15.87 -16.50
N MET A 303 7.99 -15.83 -16.97
CA MET A 303 8.84 -14.64 -16.82
C MET A 303 8.22 -13.41 -17.50
N TRP A 304 7.63 -13.56 -18.69
CA TRP A 304 7.02 -12.46 -19.45
C TRP A 304 5.58 -12.14 -19.05
N LEU A 305 4.84 -13.11 -18.50
CA LEU A 305 3.52 -12.88 -17.91
C LEU A 305 3.62 -12.10 -16.59
N GLY A 306 4.74 -12.21 -15.87
CA GLY A 306 5.00 -11.52 -14.60
C GLY A 306 4.82 -10.00 -14.69
N PRO A 307 5.47 -9.29 -15.62
CA PRO A 307 5.29 -7.86 -15.82
C PRO A 307 3.85 -7.47 -16.13
N LEU A 308 3.13 -8.27 -16.91
CA LEU A 308 1.74 -8.00 -17.27
C LEU A 308 0.84 -8.12 -16.03
N PHE A 309 1.00 -9.20 -15.26
CA PHE A 309 0.35 -9.37 -13.96
C PHE A 309 0.67 -8.19 -13.02
N GLY A 310 1.95 -7.87 -12.86
CA GLY A 310 2.42 -6.77 -12.03
C GLY A 310 1.81 -5.43 -12.44
N ALA A 311 1.76 -5.12 -13.74
CA ALA A 311 1.23 -3.87 -14.26
C ALA A 311 -0.24 -3.65 -13.88
N PHE A 312 -1.07 -4.70 -13.92
CA PHE A 312 -2.47 -4.60 -13.54
C PHE A 312 -2.71 -4.43 -12.04
N THR A 313 -1.71 -4.64 -11.17
CA THR A 313 -1.83 -4.32 -9.73
C THR A 313 -1.88 -2.81 -9.43
N ALA A 314 -1.87 -1.96 -10.47
CA ALA A 314 -1.94 -0.50 -10.39
C ALA A 314 -3.15 0.08 -9.64
N PHE A 315 -4.19 -0.73 -9.37
CA PHE A 315 -5.32 -0.31 -8.52
C PHE A 315 -4.87 0.25 -7.16
N PHE A 316 -3.74 -0.22 -6.61
CA PHE A 316 -3.20 0.23 -5.33
C PHE A 316 -2.89 1.74 -5.34
N GLY A 317 -2.26 2.23 -6.41
CA GLY A 317 -1.96 3.66 -6.60
C GLY A 317 -3.22 4.50 -6.86
N LEU A 318 -4.27 3.89 -7.41
CA LEU A 318 -5.53 4.57 -7.72
C LEU A 318 -6.46 4.69 -6.50
N PHE A 319 -6.37 3.79 -5.53
CA PHE A 319 -7.16 3.83 -4.29
C PHE A 319 -6.97 5.14 -3.52
N GLY A 320 -5.72 5.61 -3.36
CA GLY A 320 -5.42 6.84 -2.63
C GLY A 320 -6.16 8.07 -3.16
N SER A 321 -6.35 8.15 -4.49
CA SER A 321 -7.11 9.23 -5.12
C SER A 321 -8.62 9.00 -5.15
N TYR A 322 -9.06 7.79 -5.53
CA TYR A 322 -10.47 7.53 -5.80
C TYR A 322 -11.31 7.41 -4.53
N LEU A 323 -10.76 6.79 -3.47
CA LEU A 323 -11.48 6.66 -2.20
C LEU A 323 -11.81 8.05 -1.62
N GLY A 324 -10.96 9.06 -1.83
CA GLY A 324 -11.24 10.44 -1.41
C GLY A 324 -12.35 11.12 -2.22
N GLU A 325 -12.51 10.78 -3.50
CA GLU A 325 -13.60 11.34 -4.32
C GLU A 325 -14.99 10.88 -3.86
N LEU A 326 -15.08 9.73 -3.19
CA LEU A 326 -16.35 9.21 -2.66
C LEU A 326 -17.00 10.14 -1.63
N PHE A 327 -16.21 11.01 -1.00
CA PHE A 327 -16.60 11.80 0.16
C PHE A 327 -16.55 13.32 -0.11
N PRO A 328 -17.44 14.11 0.52
CA PRO A 328 -17.35 15.57 0.45
C PRO A 328 -16.08 16.05 1.14
N THR A 329 -15.60 17.23 0.74
CA THR A 329 -14.30 17.79 1.18
C THR A 329 -14.11 17.73 2.70
N ARG A 330 -15.15 18.02 3.49
CA ARG A 330 -15.13 18.02 4.95
C ARG A 330 -14.68 16.68 5.57
N VAL A 331 -15.13 15.55 5.03
CA VAL A 331 -14.83 14.20 5.58
C VAL A 331 -13.98 13.36 4.64
N ARG A 332 -13.36 13.98 3.64
CA ARG A 332 -12.65 13.31 2.54
C ARG A 332 -11.48 12.45 3.02
N ALA A 333 -10.59 13.04 3.81
CA ALA A 333 -9.40 12.35 4.31
C ALA A 333 -9.80 11.20 5.25
N THR A 334 -10.68 11.47 6.21
CA THR A 334 -11.19 10.48 7.17
C THR A 334 -11.89 9.32 6.46
N GLY A 335 -12.75 9.59 5.48
CA GLY A 335 -13.47 8.54 4.76
C GLY A 335 -12.58 7.70 3.85
N ALA A 336 -11.65 8.32 3.12
CA ALA A 336 -10.68 7.59 2.30
C ALA A 336 -9.78 6.71 3.16
N GLY A 337 -9.27 7.27 4.27
CA GLY A 337 -8.44 6.57 5.24
C GLY A 337 -9.20 5.40 5.87
N PHE A 338 -10.46 5.60 6.29
CA PHE A 338 -11.29 4.52 6.85
C PHE A 338 -11.44 3.36 5.86
N CYS A 339 -11.85 3.64 4.63
CA CYS A 339 -12.03 2.61 3.61
C CYS A 339 -10.76 1.79 3.36
N PHE A 340 -9.62 2.47 3.21
CA PHE A 340 -8.35 1.80 2.94
C PHE A 340 -7.84 1.02 4.16
N ASN A 341 -7.83 1.64 5.34
CA ASN A 341 -7.22 1.06 6.55
C ASN A 341 -8.05 -0.09 7.11
N VAL A 342 -9.38 0.03 7.14
CA VAL A 342 -10.25 -1.10 7.54
C VAL A 342 -10.12 -2.23 6.52
N GLY A 343 -10.10 -1.91 5.22
CA GLY A 343 -9.84 -2.90 4.17
C GLY A 343 -8.49 -3.60 4.34
N ARG A 344 -7.45 -2.86 4.72
CA ARG A 344 -6.11 -3.38 5.00
C ARG A 344 -6.07 -4.24 6.27
N GLY A 345 -6.83 -3.89 7.30
CA GLY A 345 -6.98 -4.69 8.51
C GLY A 345 -7.65 -6.04 8.23
N VAL A 346 -8.72 -6.05 7.42
CA VAL A 346 -9.39 -7.29 7.01
C VAL A 346 -8.46 -8.18 6.18
N SER A 347 -7.72 -7.59 5.24
CA SER A 347 -6.79 -8.34 4.39
C SER A 347 -5.54 -8.84 5.11
N ALA A 348 -5.29 -8.41 6.35
CA ALA A 348 -4.17 -8.89 7.13
C ALA A 348 -4.23 -10.42 7.35
N LEU A 349 -5.43 -11.00 7.37
CA LEU A 349 -5.63 -12.46 7.49
C LEU A 349 -5.39 -13.21 6.17
N ALA A 350 -5.21 -12.52 5.04
CA ALA A 350 -5.12 -13.15 3.72
C ALA A 350 -3.89 -14.07 3.57
N PRO A 351 -2.68 -13.70 4.04
CA PRO A 351 -1.53 -14.61 3.97
C PRO A 351 -1.76 -15.91 4.76
N PHE A 352 -2.31 -15.81 5.97
CA PHE A 352 -2.66 -16.98 6.78
C PHE A 352 -3.77 -17.82 6.14
N GLY A 353 -4.81 -17.19 5.61
CA GLY A 353 -5.90 -17.87 4.93
C GLY A 353 -5.43 -18.62 3.68
N LEU A 354 -4.60 -17.98 2.85
CA LEU A 354 -4.04 -18.63 1.66
C LEU A 354 -3.09 -19.77 2.05
N ALA A 355 -2.30 -19.62 3.11
CA ALA A 355 -1.44 -20.69 3.61
C ALA A 355 -2.24 -21.96 3.95
N GLY A 356 -3.41 -21.80 4.59
CA GLY A 356 -4.33 -22.90 4.88
C GLY A 356 -4.91 -23.52 3.61
N LEU A 357 -5.34 -22.70 2.64
CA LEU A 357 -5.84 -23.18 1.35
C LEU A 357 -4.78 -23.93 0.57
N ALA A 358 -3.54 -23.44 0.54
CA ALA A 358 -2.44 -24.06 -0.18
C ALA A 358 -2.12 -25.47 0.32
N GLY A 359 -2.37 -25.77 1.60
CA GLY A 359 -2.25 -27.12 2.15
C GLY A 359 -3.26 -28.14 1.60
N VAL A 360 -4.35 -27.69 0.98
CA VAL A 360 -5.42 -28.54 0.43
C VAL A 360 -5.43 -28.53 -1.09
N ILE A 361 -5.26 -27.37 -1.72
CA ILE A 361 -5.42 -27.17 -3.17
C ILE A 361 -4.16 -26.65 -3.87
N GLY A 362 -3.02 -26.61 -3.17
CA GLY A 362 -1.76 -26.04 -3.68
C GLY A 362 -1.75 -24.51 -3.73
N PHE A 363 -0.57 -23.93 -3.86
CA PHE A 363 -0.38 -22.50 -4.04
C PHE A 363 -0.95 -22.00 -5.36
N SER A 364 -0.84 -22.77 -6.46
CA SER A 364 -1.52 -22.45 -7.72
C SER A 364 -3.04 -22.27 -7.53
N GLY A 365 -3.69 -23.22 -6.84
CA GLY A 365 -5.12 -23.13 -6.51
C GLY A 365 -5.42 -21.92 -5.62
N GLY A 366 -4.59 -21.64 -4.62
CA GLY A 366 -4.69 -20.45 -3.76
C GLY A 366 -4.60 -19.13 -4.54
N LEU A 367 -3.70 -19.03 -5.52
CA LEU A 367 -3.57 -17.86 -6.41
C LEU A 367 -4.84 -17.67 -7.26
N ILE A 368 -5.42 -18.75 -7.77
CA ILE A 368 -6.69 -18.68 -8.51
C ILE A 368 -7.84 -18.19 -7.61
N VAL A 369 -7.89 -18.63 -6.34
CA VAL A 369 -8.85 -18.10 -5.37
C VAL A 369 -8.64 -16.60 -5.13
N CYS A 370 -7.38 -16.14 -5.06
CA CYS A 370 -7.07 -14.70 -4.96
C CYS A 370 -7.57 -13.90 -6.17
N ALA A 371 -7.54 -14.46 -7.37
CA ALA A 371 -8.11 -13.86 -8.57
C ALA A 371 -9.62 -13.56 -8.41
N GLY A 372 -10.35 -14.46 -7.75
CA GLY A 372 -11.78 -14.28 -7.44
C GLY A 372 -12.05 -13.05 -6.56
N PHE A 373 -11.18 -12.76 -5.59
CA PHE A 373 -11.29 -11.54 -4.78
C PHE A 373 -11.13 -10.26 -5.61
N PHE A 374 -10.25 -10.24 -6.61
CA PHE A 374 -10.12 -9.11 -7.52
C PHE A 374 -11.33 -8.93 -8.41
N ALA A 375 -11.89 -10.04 -8.94
CA ALA A 375 -13.13 -10.00 -9.72
C ALA A 375 -14.29 -9.44 -8.88
N LEU A 376 -14.44 -9.91 -7.63
CA LEU A 376 -15.46 -9.40 -6.73
C LEU A 376 -15.23 -7.92 -6.36
N ALA A 377 -13.99 -7.50 -6.15
CA ALA A 377 -13.65 -6.09 -5.95
C ALA A 377 -14.05 -5.23 -7.15
N ALA A 378 -13.87 -5.72 -8.39
CA ALA A 378 -14.31 -5.04 -9.60
C ALA A 378 -15.84 -4.91 -9.67
N VAL A 379 -16.58 -5.95 -9.27
CA VAL A 379 -18.05 -5.91 -9.14
C VAL A 379 -18.47 -4.85 -8.11
N VAL A 380 -17.84 -4.81 -6.94
CA VAL A 380 -18.14 -3.78 -5.92
C VAL A 380 -17.81 -2.37 -6.45
N ALA A 381 -16.73 -2.21 -7.21
CA ALA A 381 -16.36 -0.94 -7.85
C ALA A 381 -17.43 -0.46 -8.86
N LEU A 382 -18.16 -1.38 -9.51
CA LEU A 382 -19.30 -1.04 -10.36
C LEU A 382 -20.49 -0.47 -9.57
N LEU A 383 -20.60 -0.75 -8.28
CA LEU A 383 -21.68 -0.22 -7.43
C LEU A 383 -21.36 1.17 -6.85
N LEU A 384 -20.10 1.58 -6.93
CA LEU A 384 -19.63 2.89 -6.49
C LEU A 384 -19.97 4.00 -7.52
N PRO A 385 -20.19 5.24 -7.07
CA PRO A 385 -20.57 6.36 -7.93
C PRO A 385 -19.48 6.71 -8.95
N ARG A 386 -19.89 7.14 -10.15
CA ARG A 386 -18.98 7.49 -11.26
C ARG A 386 -18.21 8.78 -11.04
N ASN A 387 -18.84 9.77 -10.41
CA ASN A 387 -18.27 11.06 -10.07
C ASN A 387 -18.26 11.19 -8.55
N GLY A 388 -17.21 11.78 -8.00
CA GLY A 388 -17.15 12.11 -6.57
C GLY A 388 -18.29 13.04 -6.15
N VAL A 389 -18.49 13.22 -4.84
CA VAL A 389 -19.35 14.34 -4.38
C VAL A 389 -18.66 15.62 -4.84
N GLN A 390 -19.12 16.22 -5.95
CA GLN A 390 -18.79 17.60 -6.23
C GLN A 390 -19.26 18.39 -5.02
N ALA A 391 -18.36 19.13 -4.39
CA ALA A 391 -18.77 20.12 -3.42
C ALA A 391 -19.77 21.00 -4.15
N ALA A 392 -21.03 21.03 -3.69
CA ALA A 392 -21.86 22.19 -3.96
C ALA A 392 -21.04 23.36 -3.45
N ASP A 393 -20.51 24.17 -4.37
CA ASP A 393 -19.61 25.25 -4.03
C ASP A 393 -20.43 26.24 -3.19
N PRO A 394 -20.15 26.39 -1.87
CA PRO A 394 -20.95 27.24 -1.00
C PRO A 394 -20.93 28.70 -1.49
N VAL A 395 -19.87 29.06 -2.21
CA VAL A 395 -19.68 30.37 -2.84
C VAL A 395 -20.60 30.53 -4.06
N ALA A 396 -20.81 29.49 -4.86
CA ALA A 396 -21.74 29.50 -6.00
C ALA A 396 -23.21 29.56 -5.54
N GLY A 397 -23.54 28.89 -4.43
CA GLY A 397 -24.86 28.97 -3.78
C GLY A 397 -25.16 30.38 -3.28
N ARG A 398 -24.23 31.00 -2.54
CA ARG A 398 -24.37 32.39 -2.07
C ARG A 398 -24.42 33.41 -3.19
N THR A 399 -23.63 33.24 -4.27
CA THR A 399 -23.69 34.17 -5.42
C THR A 399 -24.97 34.01 -6.23
N ALA A 400 -25.58 32.81 -6.25
CA ALA A 400 -26.89 32.59 -6.87
C ALA A 400 -28.04 33.16 -6.02
N GLU A 401 -27.98 33.04 -4.68
CA GLU A 401 -28.94 33.69 -3.76
C GLU A 401 -28.85 35.22 -3.83
N LEU A 402 -27.63 35.78 -3.75
CA LEU A 402 -27.42 37.23 -3.85
C LEU A 402 -27.85 37.80 -5.22
N ARG A 403 -27.70 37.03 -6.32
CA ARG A 403 -28.24 37.43 -7.63
C ARG A 403 -29.76 37.36 -7.70
N ARG A 404 -30.39 36.39 -7.05
CA ARG A 404 -31.85 36.27 -6.98
C ARG A 404 -32.48 37.41 -6.20
N ASP A 405 -31.90 37.77 -5.05
CA ASP A 405 -32.39 38.86 -4.21
C ASP A 405 -32.24 40.23 -4.90
N ALA A 406 -31.16 40.41 -5.67
CA ALA A 406 -30.95 41.63 -6.47
C ALA A 406 -31.94 41.78 -7.64
N THR A 407 -32.46 40.68 -8.20
CA THR A 407 -33.49 40.71 -9.25
C THR A 407 -34.92 40.77 -8.72
N ALA A 408 -35.14 40.52 -7.42
CA ALA A 408 -36.46 40.59 -6.79
C ALA A 408 -36.79 41.99 -6.23
N THR A 409 -35.84 42.92 -6.28
CA THR A 409 -35.96 44.30 -5.77
C THR A 409 -36.01 45.37 -6.87
N THR A 410 -36.15 44.95 -8.13
CA THR A 410 -36.45 45.78 -9.32
C THR A 410 -37.77 45.33 -9.92
#